data_AF-A0A438CDA2-F1
#
_entry.id   AF-A0A438CDA2-F1
#
_cell.length_a   1.000
_cell.length_b   1.000
_cell.length_c   1.000
_cell.angle_alpha   90.00
_cell.angle_beta   90.00
_cell.angle_gamma   90.00
#
_symmetry.space_group_name_H-M   'P 1'
#
loop_
_entity.id
_entity.type
_entity.pdbx_description
1 polymer ?
#
loop_
_entity_poly.entity_id
_entity_poly.type
_entity_poly.pdbx_seq_one_letter_code
_entity_poly.pdbx_strand_id
1 'polypeptide(L)'
;MQEVQAISQTPLQAMPCAICLSYEHLVKECPTILAEREMFGDCNTYNSNWRDHLNFSWKPQPPQYQQPAQAPQQASIREQAMVNLSKFVGDFVGAQKSINAQLNQRIDSVESSLIKRMDEVQNDLSQKLDNLQDSISRFANLNTM
;
A
#
# COMPACT_ATOMS: atom_id res chain seq x y z
N MET A 1 -61.63 11.88 26.79
CA MET A 1 -60.16 11.92 26.80
C MET A 1 -59.69 10.67 26.09
N GLN A 2 -59.22 10.80 24.84
CA GLN A 2 -58.91 9.68 23.94
C GLN A 2 -57.40 9.70 23.68
N GLU A 3 -56.71 8.65 24.11
CA GLU A 3 -55.26 8.49 23.91
C GLU A 3 -54.99 8.11 22.45
N VAL A 4 -54.23 8.95 21.76
CA VAL A 4 -53.81 8.75 20.37
C VAL A 4 -52.46 8.04 20.37
N GLN A 5 -52.42 6.84 19.79
CA GLN A 5 -51.19 6.07 19.55
C GLN A 5 -50.29 6.81 18.57
N ALA A 6 -49.03 7.03 18.96
CA ALA A 6 -48.00 7.59 18.09
C ALA A 6 -47.50 6.55 17.09
N ILE A 7 -47.63 6.85 15.80
CA ILE A 7 -47.14 6.01 14.70
C ILE A 7 -45.62 6.17 14.61
N SER A 8 -44.87 5.11 14.90
CA SER A 8 -43.42 5.07 14.68
C SER A 8 -43.11 5.06 13.19
N GLN A 9 -42.57 6.16 12.66
CA GLN A 9 -42.06 6.21 11.28
C GLN A 9 -40.76 5.40 11.21
N THR A 10 -40.76 4.35 10.41
CA THR A 10 -39.57 3.57 10.03
C THR A 10 -38.55 4.52 9.36
N PRO A 11 -37.25 4.48 9.69
CA PRO A 11 -36.27 5.27 8.97
C PRO A 11 -36.17 4.71 7.56
N LEU A 12 -36.69 5.45 6.57
CA LEU A 12 -36.41 5.18 5.17
C LEU A 12 -34.90 5.34 4.99
N GLN A 13 -34.19 4.22 4.76
CA GLN A 13 -32.82 4.27 4.25
C GLN A 13 -32.85 5.13 2.99
N ALA A 14 -32.23 6.31 3.03
CA ALA A 14 -32.13 7.17 1.87
C ALA A 14 -31.41 6.38 0.78
N MET A 15 -32.07 6.10 -0.34
CA MET A 15 -31.41 5.53 -1.51
C MET A 15 -30.58 6.63 -2.19
N PRO A 16 -29.33 6.34 -2.58
CA PRO A 16 -28.55 7.32 -3.32
C PRO A 16 -29.21 7.59 -4.67
N CYS A 17 -29.03 8.80 -5.19
CA CYS A 17 -29.42 9.15 -6.54
C CYS A 17 -28.82 8.14 -7.52
N ALA A 18 -29.65 7.41 -8.27
CA ALA A 18 -29.18 6.37 -9.19
C ALA A 18 -28.28 6.90 -10.34
N ILE A 19 -28.23 8.23 -10.54
CA ILE A 19 -27.52 8.88 -11.65
C ILE A 19 -26.08 9.21 -11.26
N CYS A 20 -25.86 9.77 -10.08
CA CYS A 20 -24.53 10.18 -9.60
C CYS A 20 -24.08 9.44 -8.32
N LEU A 21 -24.90 8.53 -7.79
CA LEU A 21 -24.69 7.76 -6.57
C LEU A 21 -24.52 8.61 -5.29
N SER A 22 -24.98 9.88 -5.32
CA SER A 22 -24.97 10.80 -4.17
C SER A 22 -26.20 10.63 -3.27
N TYR A 23 -26.04 10.83 -1.97
CA TYR A 23 -27.15 10.88 -0.99
C TYR A 23 -27.60 12.31 -0.67
N GLU A 24 -26.97 13.34 -1.26
CA GLU A 24 -27.15 14.74 -0.85
C GLU A 24 -28.39 15.41 -1.46
N HIS A 25 -28.95 14.85 -2.53
CA HIS A 25 -30.08 15.44 -3.25
C HIS A 25 -31.05 14.36 -3.75
N LEU A 26 -32.29 14.74 -4.01
CA LEU A 26 -33.24 13.88 -4.70
C LEU A 26 -32.84 13.70 -6.17
N VAL A 27 -33.28 12.61 -6.80
CA VAL A 27 -32.97 12.34 -8.22
C VAL A 27 -33.38 13.51 -9.12
N LYS A 28 -34.51 14.18 -8.84
CA LYS A 28 -35.00 15.33 -9.61
C LYS A 28 -34.11 16.57 -9.54
N GLU A 29 -33.25 16.64 -8.53
CA GLU A 29 -32.35 17.77 -8.28
C GLU A 29 -30.90 17.41 -8.61
N CYS A 30 -30.68 16.26 -9.27
CA CYS A 30 -29.34 15.82 -9.60
C CYS A 30 -28.64 16.81 -10.54
N PRO A 31 -27.46 17.34 -10.16
CA PRO A 31 -26.70 18.28 -10.99
C PRO A 31 -26.40 17.73 -12.38
N THR A 32 -26.23 16.40 -12.51
CA THR A 32 -26.02 15.72 -13.79
C THR A 32 -27.23 15.83 -14.72
N ILE A 33 -28.46 15.76 -14.20
CA ILE A 33 -29.68 15.97 -15.03
C ILE A 33 -29.76 17.41 -15.52
N LEU A 34 -29.44 18.37 -14.64
CA LEU A 34 -29.47 19.79 -15.01
C LEU A 34 -28.43 20.11 -16.08
N ALA A 35 -27.22 19.54 -15.97
CA ALA A 35 -26.17 19.69 -16.96
C ALA A 35 -26.52 19.06 -18.32
N GLU A 36 -27.11 17.85 -18.32
CA GLU A 36 -27.59 17.22 -19.57
C GLU A 36 -28.72 18.03 -20.22
N ARG A 37 -29.65 18.57 -19.42
CA ARG A 37 -30.75 19.41 -19.91
C ARG A 37 -30.26 20.74 -20.49
N GLU A 38 -29.19 21.31 -19.93
CA GLU A 38 -28.54 22.51 -20.45
C GLU A 38 -27.79 22.23 -21.76
N MET A 39 -27.12 21.07 -21.88
CA MET A 39 -26.38 20.68 -23.08
C MET A 39 -27.26 20.22 -24.25
N PHE A 40 -28.35 19.50 -23.99
CA PHE A 40 -29.23 18.95 -25.03
C PHE A 40 -30.48 19.80 -25.28
N GLY A 41 -30.71 20.84 -24.47
CA GLY A 41 -31.93 21.65 -24.51
C GLY A 41 -33.17 20.83 -24.12
N ASP A 42 -34.31 21.52 -23.96
CA ASP A 42 -35.60 20.87 -23.73
C ASP A 42 -36.03 20.08 -24.98
N CYS A 43 -35.50 18.87 -25.18
CA CYS A 43 -35.95 17.90 -26.19
C CYS A 43 -37.42 17.45 -26.00
N ASN A 44 -38.14 18.06 -25.06
CA ASN A 44 -39.50 17.68 -24.68
C ASN A 44 -40.56 18.41 -25.52
N THR A 45 -40.24 18.90 -26.72
CA THR A 45 -41.30 19.18 -27.69
C THR A 45 -41.82 17.84 -28.21
N TYR A 46 -42.76 17.26 -27.47
CA TYR A 46 -43.62 16.17 -27.91
C TYR A 46 -44.38 16.65 -29.16
N ASN A 47 -43.72 16.52 -30.31
CA ASN A 47 -44.30 16.79 -31.61
C ASN A 47 -44.84 15.46 -32.13
N SER A 48 -46.15 15.31 -32.12
CA SER A 48 -46.86 14.11 -32.56
C SER A 48 -46.67 13.78 -34.06
N ASN A 49 -46.07 14.67 -34.86
CA ASN A 49 -45.99 14.54 -36.31
C ASN A 49 -44.85 13.64 -36.83
N TRP A 50 -44.02 13.04 -35.97
CA TRP A 50 -42.94 12.15 -36.42
C TRP A 50 -43.39 10.70 -36.70
N ARG A 51 -44.63 10.32 -36.36
CA ARG A 51 -45.14 8.96 -36.60
C ARG A 51 -45.55 8.68 -38.06
N ASP A 52 -45.78 9.70 -38.88
CA ASP A 52 -46.37 9.53 -40.21
C ASP A 52 -45.33 9.42 -41.35
N HIS A 53 -44.05 9.32 -41.03
CA HIS A 53 -43.03 9.02 -42.03
C HIS A 53 -42.98 7.52 -42.33
N LEU A 54 -43.65 7.12 -43.40
CA LEU A 54 -43.73 5.76 -43.97
C LEU A 54 -42.36 5.10 -44.35
N ASN A 55 -41.22 5.77 -44.12
CA ASN A 55 -39.89 5.24 -44.45
C ASN A 55 -39.04 4.82 -43.24
N PHE A 56 -39.52 4.96 -42.01
CA PHE A 56 -38.81 4.45 -40.82
C PHE A 56 -39.45 3.17 -40.29
N SER A 57 -39.14 2.05 -40.96
CA SER A 57 -39.38 0.72 -40.41
C SER A 57 -38.32 0.44 -39.33
N TRP A 58 -38.63 0.78 -38.08
CA TRP A 58 -37.89 0.28 -36.92
C TRP A 58 -38.20 -1.21 -36.75
N LYS A 59 -37.52 -2.07 -37.52
CA LYS A 59 -37.26 -3.42 -37.04
C LYS A 59 -36.07 -3.33 -36.09
N PRO A 60 -36.19 -3.75 -34.82
CA PRO A 60 -35.02 -3.86 -33.96
C PRO A 60 -34.13 -4.94 -34.58
N GLN A 61 -33.12 -4.52 -35.34
CA GLN A 61 -32.02 -5.39 -35.64
C GLN A 61 -31.32 -5.64 -34.30
N PRO A 62 -31.19 -6.90 -33.85
CA PRO A 62 -30.49 -7.17 -32.60
C PRO A 62 -29.12 -6.51 -32.69
N PRO A 63 -28.66 -5.79 -31.65
CA PRO A 63 -27.37 -5.16 -31.69
C PRO A 63 -26.36 -6.25 -32.01
N GLN A 64 -25.78 -6.19 -33.21
CA GLN A 64 -24.56 -6.91 -33.54
C GLN A 64 -23.50 -6.26 -32.67
N TYR A 65 -23.43 -6.68 -31.41
CA TYR A 65 -22.31 -6.39 -30.52
C TYR A 65 -21.09 -6.98 -31.22
N GLN A 66 -20.41 -6.14 -32.01
CA GLN A 66 -19.01 -6.38 -32.28
C GLN A 66 -18.33 -6.15 -30.93
N GLN A 67 -18.05 -7.26 -30.26
CA GLN A 67 -17.18 -7.29 -29.10
C GLN A 67 -15.93 -6.48 -29.48
N PRO A 68 -15.57 -5.40 -28.75
CA PRO A 68 -14.35 -4.69 -29.03
C PRO A 68 -13.19 -5.68 -28.87
N ALA A 69 -12.61 -6.12 -29.97
CA ALA A 69 -11.50 -7.08 -29.98
C ALA A 69 -10.18 -6.47 -29.45
N GLN A 70 -10.24 -5.33 -28.76
CA GLN A 70 -9.09 -4.58 -28.26
C GLN A 70 -9.25 -4.23 -26.78
N ALA A 71 -9.31 -5.24 -25.92
CA ALA A 71 -8.97 -5.19 -24.50
C ALA A 71 -7.77 -6.04 -24.04
N PRO A 72 -7.01 -6.80 -24.87
CA PRO A 72 -5.88 -7.60 -24.36
C PRO A 72 -4.69 -6.77 -23.84
N GLN A 73 -4.43 -5.60 -24.43
CA GLN A 73 -3.16 -4.88 -24.19
C GLN A 73 -3.08 -4.22 -22.82
N GLN A 74 -4.19 -3.69 -22.29
CA GLN A 74 -4.20 -3.08 -20.95
C GLN A 74 -4.02 -4.12 -19.85
N ALA A 75 -4.60 -5.32 -20.02
CA ALA A 75 -4.41 -6.43 -19.10
C ALA A 75 -2.93 -6.90 -19.10
N SER A 76 -2.34 -7.04 -20.29
CA SER A 76 -0.94 -7.45 -20.46
C SER A 76 0.06 -6.45 -19.83
N ILE A 77 -0.14 -5.14 -19.98
CA ILE A 77 0.73 -4.11 -19.36
C ILE A 77 0.63 -4.15 -17.83
N ARG A 78 -0.57 -4.34 -17.29
CA ARG A 78 -0.79 -4.43 -15.83
C ARG A 78 -0.12 -5.69 -15.25
N GLU A 79 -0.32 -6.83 -15.89
CA GLU A 79 0.29 -8.11 -15.49
C GLU A 79 1.82 -8.02 -15.50
N GLN A 80 2.40 -7.43 -16.56
CA GLN A 80 3.84 -7.22 -16.64
C GLN A 80 4.35 -6.28 -15.53
N ALA A 81 3.63 -5.21 -15.22
CA ALA A 81 3.99 -4.30 -14.14
C ALA A 81 3.98 -5.01 -12.77
N MET A 82 3.00 -5.89 -12.51
CA MET A 82 2.95 -6.68 -11.29
C MET A 82 4.12 -7.68 -11.19
N VAL A 83 4.47 -8.34 -12.29
CA VAL A 83 5.65 -9.24 -12.33
C VAL A 83 6.93 -8.46 -12.07
N ASN A 84 7.11 -7.30 -12.70
CA ASN A 84 8.28 -6.45 -12.52
C ASN A 84 8.41 -5.95 -11.07
N LEU A 85 7.30 -5.54 -10.45
CA LEU A 85 7.26 -5.15 -9.04
C LEU A 85 7.61 -6.33 -8.12
N SER A 86 7.07 -7.51 -8.39
CA SER A 86 7.36 -8.72 -7.60
C SER A 86 8.84 -9.10 -7.70
N LYS A 87 9.43 -9.00 -8.89
CA LYS A 87 10.86 -9.20 -9.09
C LYS A 87 11.68 -8.17 -8.33
N PHE A 88 11.34 -6.88 -8.45
CA PHE A 88 12.04 -5.80 -7.75
C PHE A 88 12.03 -6.00 -6.23
N VAL A 89 10.87 -6.34 -5.65
CA VAL A 89 10.75 -6.64 -4.22
C VAL A 89 11.59 -7.86 -3.85
N GLY A 90 11.60 -8.91 -4.68
CA GLY A 90 12.45 -10.08 -4.49
C GLY A 90 13.94 -9.74 -4.47
N ASP A 91 14.40 -8.97 -5.45
CA ASP A 91 15.80 -8.51 -5.56
C ASP A 91 16.18 -7.62 -4.36
N PHE A 92 15.29 -6.72 -3.95
CA PHE A 92 15.48 -5.85 -2.79
C PHE A 92 15.60 -6.66 -1.48
N VAL A 93 14.70 -7.61 -1.24
CA VAL A 93 14.76 -8.49 -0.07
C VAL A 93 16.04 -9.34 -0.09
N GLY A 94 16.47 -9.80 -1.28
CA GLY A 94 17.73 -10.52 -1.45
C GLY A 94 18.94 -9.66 -1.06
N ALA A 95 19.01 -8.42 -1.55
CA ALA A 95 20.06 -7.47 -1.20
C ALA A 95 20.07 -7.16 0.31
N GLN A 96 18.89 -6.97 0.91
CA GLN A 96 18.74 -6.71 2.34
C GLN A 96 19.29 -7.87 3.18
N LYS A 97 18.98 -9.13 2.82
CA LYS A 97 19.53 -10.32 3.47
C LYS A 97 21.05 -10.39 3.36
N SER A 98 21.60 -10.08 2.18
CA SER A 98 23.05 -10.06 1.95
C SER A 98 23.75 -9.01 2.80
N ILE A 99 23.20 -7.79 2.86
CA ILE A 99 23.71 -6.70 3.71
C ILE A 99 23.67 -7.11 5.19
N ASN A 100 22.57 -7.70 5.65
CA ASN A 100 22.46 -8.18 7.03
C ASN A 100 23.50 -9.27 7.36
N ALA A 101 23.71 -10.23 6.46
CA ALA A 101 24.72 -11.26 6.64
C ALA A 101 26.13 -10.65 6.73
N GLN A 102 26.44 -9.68 5.86
CA GLN A 102 27.73 -8.98 5.89
C GLN A 102 27.91 -8.15 7.17
N LEU A 103 26.85 -7.48 7.65
CA LEU A 103 26.90 -6.72 8.90
C LEU A 103 27.16 -7.64 10.10
N ASN A 104 26.47 -8.77 10.20
CA ASN A 104 26.68 -9.75 11.26
C ASN A 104 28.14 -10.26 11.26
N GLN A 105 28.67 -10.63 10.09
CA GLN A 105 30.07 -11.05 9.97
C GLN A 105 31.07 -9.95 10.39
N ARG A 106 30.78 -8.68 10.07
CA ARG A 106 31.64 -7.56 10.50
C ARG A 106 31.58 -7.34 12.01
N ILE A 107 30.41 -7.53 12.63
CA ILE A 107 30.25 -7.44 14.08
C ILE A 107 31.08 -8.53 14.74
N ASP A 108 30.94 -9.80 14.32
CA ASP A 108 31.70 -10.93 14.85
C ASP A 108 33.22 -10.70 14.72
N SER A 109 33.64 -10.16 13.57
CA SER A 109 35.06 -9.86 13.33
C SER A 109 35.59 -8.75 14.23
N VAL A 110 34.82 -7.69 14.47
CA VAL A 110 35.20 -6.61 15.37
C VAL A 110 35.22 -7.10 16.81
N GLU A 111 34.23 -7.88 17.24
CA GLU A 111 34.16 -8.47 18.57
C GLU A 111 35.36 -9.37 18.84
N SER A 112 35.68 -10.29 17.92
CA SER A 112 36.85 -11.16 18.05
C SER A 112 38.17 -10.38 18.09
N SER A 113 38.30 -9.32 17.29
CA SER A 113 39.49 -8.45 17.30
C SER A 113 39.66 -7.71 18.62
N LEU A 114 38.56 -7.23 19.20
CA LEU A 114 38.57 -6.56 20.51
C LEU A 114 38.93 -7.52 21.63
N ILE A 115 38.33 -8.73 21.66
CA ILE A 115 38.66 -9.78 22.62
C ILE A 115 40.16 -10.09 22.58
N LYS A 116 40.71 -10.31 21.39
CA LYS A 116 42.14 -10.59 21.23
C LYS A 116 43.03 -9.49 21.79
N ARG A 117 42.72 -8.22 21.50
CA ARG A 117 43.50 -7.08 22.02
C ARG A 117 43.40 -6.96 23.53
N MET A 118 42.23 -7.27 24.10
CA MET A 118 42.03 -7.27 25.55
C MET A 118 42.86 -8.37 26.21
N ASP A 119 42.89 -9.57 25.63
CA ASP A 119 43.72 -10.68 26.12
C ASP A 119 45.22 -10.33 26.05
N GLU A 120 45.67 -9.73 24.95
CA GLU A 120 47.07 -9.27 24.81
C GLU A 120 47.45 -8.25 25.89
N VAL A 121 46.58 -7.26 26.15
CA VAL A 121 46.80 -6.26 27.21
C VAL A 121 46.79 -6.92 28.60
N GLN A 122 45.84 -7.82 28.87
CA GLN A 122 45.77 -8.53 30.14
C GLN A 122 47.02 -9.38 30.39
N ASN A 123 47.53 -10.05 29.35
CA ASN A 123 48.76 -10.84 29.43
C ASN A 123 49.99 -9.96 29.69
N ASP A 124 50.13 -8.83 28.99
CA ASP A 124 51.24 -7.88 29.22
C ASP A 124 51.24 -7.33 30.66
N LEU A 125 50.07 -6.95 31.15
CA LEU A 125 49.92 -6.45 32.53
C LEU A 125 50.22 -7.54 33.57
N SER A 126 49.77 -8.77 33.33
CA SER A 126 50.05 -9.90 34.22
C SER A 126 51.55 -10.17 34.30
N GLN A 127 52.24 -10.19 33.15
CA GLN A 127 53.68 -10.36 33.09
C GLN A 127 54.43 -9.24 33.83
N LYS A 128 54.00 -7.98 33.69
CA LYS A 128 54.58 -6.85 34.43
C LYS A 128 54.37 -6.98 35.94
N LEU A 129 53.20 -7.44 36.37
CA LEU A 129 52.93 -7.71 37.79
C LEU A 129 53.83 -8.82 38.34
N ASP A 130 53.97 -9.93 37.62
CA ASP A 130 54.85 -11.04 38.02
C ASP A 130 56.30 -10.58 38.18
N ASN A 131 56.79 -9.77 37.23
CA ASN A 131 58.14 -9.21 37.27
C ASN A 131 58.34 -8.27 38.48
N LEU A 132 57.32 -7.47 38.82
CA LEU A 132 57.36 -6.58 39.99
C LEU A 132 57.33 -7.39 41.29
N GLN A 133 56.51 -8.44 41.37
CA GLN A 133 56.45 -9.32 42.53
C GLN A 133 57.78 -10.05 42.77
N ASP A 134 58.43 -10.55 41.70
CA ASP A 134 59.77 -11.13 41.78
C ASP A 134 60.81 -10.11 42.28
N SER A 135 60.77 -8.89 41.75
CA SER A 135 61.67 -7.80 42.17
C SER A 135 61.49 -7.43 43.64
N ILE A 136 60.24 -7.31 44.11
CA ILE A 136 59.91 -7.04 45.52
C ILE A 136 60.41 -8.18 46.41
N SER A 137 60.19 -9.44 46.02
CA SER A 137 60.63 -10.61 46.78
C SER A 137 62.16 -10.63 46.93
N ARG A 138 62.90 -10.34 45.85
CA ARG A 138 64.37 -10.24 45.89
C ARG A 138 64.85 -9.10 46.80
N PHE A 139 64.20 -7.94 46.73
CA PHE A 139 64.54 -6.80 47.58
C PHE A 139 64.28 -7.09 49.07
N ALA A 140 63.14 -7.71 49.39
CA ALA A 140 62.82 -8.11 50.76
C ALA A 140 63.87 -9.08 51.34
N ASN A 141 64.28 -10.08 50.56
CA ASN A 141 65.29 -11.05 50.98
C ASN A 141 66.65 -10.41 51.27
N LEU A 142 67.06 -9.41 50.48
CA LEU A 142 68.31 -8.67 50.71
C LEU A 142 68.30 -7.87 52.03
N ASN A 143 67.15 -7.36 52.45
CA ASN A 143 67.03 -6.57 53.69
C ASN A 143 66.96 -7.43 54.96
N THR A 144 66.73 -8.73 54.83
CA THR A 144 66.71 -9.69 55.95
C THR A 144 68.06 -10.37 56.21
N MET A 145 69.07 -10.13 55.37
CA MET A 145 70.46 -10.57 55.59
C MET A 145 71.25 -9.52 56.37
#